data_AF-A0A970ZLQ3-F1
#
_entry.id   AF-A0A970ZLQ3-F1
#
_cell.length_a   1.000
_cell.length_b   1.000
_cell.length_c   1.000
_cell.angle_alpha   90.00
_cell.angle_beta   90.00
_cell.angle_gamma   90.00
#
_symmetry.space_group_name_H-M   'P 1'
#
loop_
_entity.id
_entity.type
_entity.pdbx_description
1 polymer ?
#
loop_
_entity_poly.entity_id
_entity_poly.type
_entity_poly.pdbx_seq_one_letter_code
_entity_poly.pdbx_strand_id
1 'polypeptide(L)'
;TNVFPNTNYSIFRQILQRGGCIKGINIKGQSEKLSKNVLQNEYAKEIVPSFGAKGMTWMRAEGGKLESNIVQFFGADELNGLRSRFDVSDGDVIIMIADPSYKVVTSALGQLRLHLANRLGLIPADSYCPLWVTEFPLFEPTDEGGVTSSHHPFTAPDRIDFDPGNVEELLTLRSRAYDLVVNGEELGGGSIRINNRDVQRKIFAALGLSEKEMREKFGFFLRAFDFGAPPHGGLALGMDRTVSMILQTPSIREVIAFPKNRSAACPLTGAPSAVTREQLSELGLLNMDGGSVLAGASARESMIDRLSWVSRIGIRQEERSMIEATVAQAAELASVAASQTPAQEPVTTVAPAANHMRPKTEEKRSELSEKGELLKNAPEVKGNYFKVANILE
;
A
#
# COMPACT_ATOMS: atom_id res chain seq x y z
N THR A 1 -25.81 -5.06 19.58
CA THR A 1 -27.02 -4.37 19.10
C THR A 1 -28.26 -5.22 19.23
N ASN A 2 -28.34 -6.38 18.57
CA ASN A 2 -29.57 -7.19 18.48
C ASN A 2 -30.13 -7.70 19.82
N VAL A 3 -29.32 -7.68 20.89
CA VAL A 3 -29.74 -8.03 22.26
C VAL A 3 -30.49 -6.88 22.95
N PHE A 4 -30.37 -5.66 22.44
CA PHE A 4 -30.88 -4.43 23.06
C PHE A 4 -32.00 -3.72 22.26
N PRO A 5 -32.89 -4.40 21.50
CA PRO A 5 -33.85 -3.72 20.62
C PRO A 5 -34.82 -2.82 21.40
N ASN A 6 -35.15 -3.19 22.65
CA ASN A 6 -36.11 -2.49 23.52
C ASN A 6 -35.45 -2.02 24.82
N THR A 7 -34.15 -1.69 24.79
CA THR A 7 -33.42 -1.38 26.03
C THR A 7 -33.93 -0.14 26.72
N ASN A 8 -34.10 -0.24 28.05
CA ASN A 8 -34.49 0.89 28.90
C ASN A 8 -33.28 1.72 29.35
N TYR A 9 -32.06 1.23 29.12
CA TYR A 9 -30.86 1.97 29.43
C TYR A 9 -30.69 3.16 28.49
N SER A 10 -30.85 4.37 29.04
CA SER A 10 -31.00 5.62 28.28
C SER A 10 -29.87 5.86 27.28
N ILE A 11 -28.62 5.59 27.66
CA ILE A 11 -27.44 5.79 26.80
C ILE A 11 -27.50 4.87 25.58
N PHE A 12 -27.76 3.58 25.78
CA PHE A 12 -27.85 2.62 24.67
C PHE A 12 -29.04 2.95 23.78
N ARG A 13 -30.20 3.27 24.36
CA ARG A 13 -31.38 3.65 23.60
C ARG A 13 -31.12 4.88 22.71
N GLN A 14 -30.48 5.92 23.25
CA GLN A 14 -30.13 7.12 22.47
C GLN A 14 -29.17 6.82 21.31
N ILE A 15 -28.19 5.94 21.53
CA ILE A 15 -27.24 5.54 20.48
C ILE A 15 -27.95 4.76 19.38
N LEU A 16 -28.82 3.81 19.74
CA LEU A 16 -29.59 3.02 18.78
C LEU A 16 -30.58 3.89 17.99
N GLN A 17 -31.23 4.87 18.63
CA GLN A 17 -32.11 5.84 17.95
C GLN A 17 -31.38 6.68 16.89
N ARG A 18 -30.07 6.87 17.04
CA ARG A 18 -29.22 7.58 16.06
C ARG A 18 -28.64 6.65 14.97
N GLY A 19 -29.13 5.42 14.88
CA GLY A 19 -28.60 4.41 13.95
C GLY A 19 -27.23 3.85 14.36
N GLY A 20 -26.81 4.09 15.62
CA GLY A 20 -25.53 3.63 16.14
C GLY A 20 -25.46 2.13 16.39
N CYS A 21 -24.30 1.69 16.89
CA CYS A 21 -24.09 0.28 17.20
C CYS A 21 -23.52 0.06 18.60
N ILE A 22 -23.80 -1.13 19.14
CA ILE A 22 -23.29 -1.61 20.42
C ILE A 22 -22.59 -2.93 20.16
N LYS A 23 -21.29 -2.96 20.44
CA LYS A 23 -20.43 -4.14 20.29
C LYS A 23 -19.68 -4.36 21.59
N GLY A 24 -19.19 -5.57 21.80
CA GLY A 24 -18.42 -5.89 22.99
C GLY A 24 -17.51 -7.08 22.78
N ILE A 25 -16.72 -7.37 23.81
CA ILE A 25 -15.82 -8.50 23.92
C ILE A 25 -16.04 -9.19 25.27
N ASN A 26 -15.89 -10.51 25.30
CA ASN A 26 -15.86 -11.29 26.53
C ASN A 26 -14.41 -11.64 26.87
N ILE A 27 -13.97 -11.26 28.08
CA ILE A 27 -12.65 -11.59 28.62
C ILE A 27 -12.82 -12.76 29.58
N LYS A 28 -12.44 -13.95 29.11
CA LYS A 28 -12.68 -15.22 29.79
C LYS A 28 -11.85 -15.39 31.07
N GLY A 29 -12.50 -15.64 32.20
CA GLY A 29 -11.85 -16.00 33.47
C GLY A 29 -10.93 -14.93 34.07
N GLN A 30 -11.13 -13.64 33.78
CA GLN A 30 -10.26 -12.55 34.26
C GLN A 30 -10.93 -11.61 35.26
N SER A 31 -12.09 -11.96 35.82
CA SER A 31 -12.83 -11.11 36.76
C SER A 31 -12.01 -10.70 38.00
N GLU A 32 -11.13 -11.58 38.49
CA GLU A 32 -10.25 -11.29 39.63
C GLU A 32 -9.23 -10.20 39.32
N LYS A 33 -8.60 -10.25 38.15
CA LYS A 33 -7.60 -9.26 37.70
C LYS A 33 -8.25 -7.95 37.25
N LEU A 34 -9.48 -8.03 36.74
CA LEU A 34 -10.28 -6.88 36.30
C LEU A 34 -11.31 -6.52 37.38
N SER A 35 -10.83 -5.97 38.49
CA SER A 35 -11.70 -5.50 39.56
C SER A 35 -12.64 -4.38 39.10
N LYS A 36 -13.76 -4.20 39.81
CA LYS A 36 -14.71 -3.09 39.59
C LYS A 36 -14.01 -1.72 39.55
N ASN A 37 -13.03 -1.50 40.43
CA ASN A 37 -12.29 -0.25 40.49
C ASN A 37 -11.44 -0.04 39.24
N VAL A 38 -10.73 -1.08 38.79
CA VAL A 38 -9.91 -1.05 37.56
C VAL A 38 -10.79 -0.79 36.34
N LEU A 39 -11.88 -1.53 36.18
CA LEU A 39 -12.81 -1.35 35.05
C LEU A 39 -13.42 0.05 35.00
N GLN A 40 -13.78 0.62 36.15
CA GLN A 40 -14.45 1.92 36.21
C GLN A 40 -13.50 3.11 36.13
N ASN A 41 -12.38 3.08 36.86
CA ASN A 41 -11.51 4.25 37.02
C ASN A 41 -10.33 4.25 36.05
N GLU A 42 -9.84 3.09 35.65
CA GLU A 42 -8.73 3.01 34.70
C GLU A 42 -9.28 2.84 33.28
N TYR A 43 -10.07 1.79 33.04
CA TYR A 43 -10.52 1.48 31.68
C TYR A 43 -11.59 2.44 31.16
N ALA A 44 -12.67 2.67 31.91
CA ALA A 44 -13.76 3.50 31.43
C ALA A 44 -13.43 5.00 31.37
N LYS A 45 -12.57 5.50 32.27
CA LYS A 45 -12.26 6.93 32.37
C LYS A 45 -10.99 7.36 31.62
N GLU A 46 -9.99 6.48 31.51
CA GLU A 46 -8.68 6.86 30.94
C GLU A 46 -8.40 6.12 29.64
N ILE A 47 -8.36 4.78 29.68
CA ILE A 47 -7.91 3.97 28.54
C ILE A 47 -8.87 4.05 27.36
N VAL A 48 -10.16 3.78 27.55
CA VAL A 48 -11.14 3.76 26.44
C VAL A 48 -11.30 5.14 25.78
N PRO A 49 -11.36 6.25 26.55
CA PRO A 49 -11.33 7.59 25.96
C PRO A 49 -10.06 7.88 25.14
N SER A 50 -8.89 7.37 25.55
CA SER A 50 -7.66 7.50 24.76
C SER A 50 -7.73 6.82 23.39
N PHE A 51 -8.62 5.83 23.21
CA PHE A 51 -8.90 5.16 21.93
C PHE A 51 -10.04 5.83 21.13
N GLY A 52 -10.54 6.99 21.59
CA GLY A 52 -11.54 7.79 20.90
C GLY A 52 -13.01 7.44 21.21
N ALA A 53 -13.26 6.43 22.04
CA ALA A 53 -14.62 6.08 22.46
C ALA A 53 -15.07 6.90 23.68
N LYS A 54 -16.31 7.40 23.66
CA LYS A 54 -16.82 8.29 24.72
C LYS A 54 -17.10 7.60 26.05
N GLY A 55 -17.24 6.29 26.05
CA GLY A 55 -17.53 5.54 27.26
C GLY A 55 -17.43 4.04 27.08
N MET A 56 -17.33 3.37 28.20
CA MET A 56 -17.24 1.92 28.30
C MET A 56 -18.26 1.42 29.32
N THR A 57 -18.97 0.37 28.94
CA THR A 57 -19.81 -0.42 29.84
C THR A 57 -19.11 -1.74 30.14
N TRP A 58 -19.21 -2.24 31.36
CA TRP A 58 -18.69 -3.55 31.73
C TRP A 58 -19.67 -4.32 32.62
N MET A 59 -19.61 -5.65 32.57
CA MET A 59 -20.35 -6.55 33.46
C MET A 59 -19.46 -7.73 33.83
N ARG A 60 -19.35 -8.05 35.11
CA ARG A 60 -18.66 -9.25 35.61
C ARG A 60 -19.64 -10.40 35.78
N ALA A 61 -19.23 -11.63 35.50
CA ALA A 61 -20.04 -12.81 35.77
C ALA A 61 -19.61 -13.46 37.09
N GLU A 62 -20.53 -13.57 38.04
CA GLU A 62 -20.27 -14.13 39.36
C GLU A 62 -21.54 -14.79 39.93
N GLY A 63 -21.42 -16.01 40.44
CA GLY A 63 -22.54 -16.76 41.05
C GLY A 63 -23.73 -16.95 40.11
N GLY A 64 -23.47 -17.15 38.81
CA GLY A 64 -24.49 -17.27 37.78
C GLY A 64 -25.26 -15.98 37.52
N LYS A 65 -24.74 -14.80 37.87
CA LYS A 65 -25.34 -13.48 37.61
C LYS A 65 -24.33 -12.54 36.98
N LEU A 66 -24.84 -11.51 36.29
CA LEU A 66 -24.04 -10.39 35.81
C LEU A 66 -24.06 -9.28 36.85
N GLU A 67 -22.91 -8.77 37.22
CA GLU A 67 -22.73 -7.68 38.18
C GLU A 67 -22.14 -6.44 37.51
N SER A 68 -22.78 -5.30 37.70
CA SER A 68 -22.31 -3.97 37.28
C SER A 68 -23.16 -2.88 37.92
N ASN A 69 -22.66 -1.65 37.94
CA ASN A 69 -23.43 -0.47 38.35
C ASN A 69 -24.66 -0.22 37.47
N ILE A 70 -24.69 -0.80 36.27
CA ILE A 70 -25.75 -0.58 35.29
C ILE A 70 -26.66 -1.79 35.09
N VAL A 71 -26.38 -2.95 35.71
CA VAL A 71 -27.16 -4.18 35.50
C VAL A 71 -28.65 -3.98 35.82
N GLN A 72 -28.97 -3.17 36.83
CA GLN A 72 -30.34 -2.83 37.22
C GLN A 72 -31.17 -2.14 36.12
N PHE A 73 -30.53 -1.60 35.08
CA PHE A 73 -31.23 -0.95 33.96
C PHE A 73 -31.55 -1.91 32.81
N PHE A 74 -31.10 -3.17 32.88
CA PHE A 74 -31.34 -4.18 31.87
C PHE A 74 -32.41 -5.18 32.33
N GLY A 75 -33.28 -5.56 31.40
CA GLY A 75 -34.28 -6.60 31.62
C GLY A 75 -33.68 -8.01 31.67
N ALA A 76 -34.43 -8.97 32.21
CA ALA A 76 -33.99 -10.37 32.28
C ALA A 76 -33.66 -10.96 30.89
N ASP A 77 -34.46 -10.63 29.88
CA ASP A 77 -34.23 -11.09 28.49
C ASP A 77 -32.94 -10.52 27.90
N GLU A 78 -32.61 -9.26 28.20
CA GLU A 78 -31.36 -8.64 27.74
C GLU A 78 -30.14 -9.27 28.42
N LEU A 79 -30.21 -9.51 29.73
CA LEU A 79 -29.13 -10.15 30.48
C LEU A 79 -28.91 -11.60 30.04
N ASN A 80 -29.99 -12.37 29.83
CA ASN A 80 -29.90 -13.73 29.30
C ASN A 80 -29.37 -13.74 27.85
N GLY A 81 -29.85 -12.80 27.03
CA GLY A 81 -29.35 -12.61 25.67
C GLY A 81 -27.86 -12.26 25.63
N LEU A 82 -27.37 -11.44 26.56
CA LEU A 82 -25.94 -11.15 26.70
C LEU A 82 -25.15 -12.40 27.06
N ARG A 83 -25.59 -13.16 28.06
CA ARG A 83 -24.92 -14.38 28.49
C ARG A 83 -24.82 -15.40 27.36
N SER A 84 -25.91 -15.62 26.63
CA SER A 84 -25.91 -16.53 25.48
C SER A 84 -25.03 -15.99 24.34
N ARG A 85 -25.13 -14.70 24.00
CA ARG A 85 -24.40 -14.12 22.86
C ARG A 85 -22.89 -14.09 23.04
N PHE A 86 -22.44 -13.86 24.28
CA PHE A 86 -21.03 -13.78 24.65
C PHE A 86 -20.47 -15.09 25.24
N ASP A 87 -21.30 -16.14 25.30
CA ASP A 87 -20.96 -17.43 25.91
C ASP A 87 -20.36 -17.25 27.31
N VAL A 88 -21.10 -16.59 28.22
CA VAL A 88 -20.52 -16.08 29.47
C VAL A 88 -20.53 -17.15 30.55
N SER A 89 -19.35 -17.39 31.15
CA SER A 89 -19.17 -18.24 32.33
C SER A 89 -18.82 -17.41 33.57
N ASP A 90 -19.04 -17.96 34.76
CA ASP A 90 -18.58 -17.30 35.99
C ASP A 90 -17.07 -17.08 35.95
N GLY A 91 -16.61 -15.91 36.39
CA GLY A 91 -15.22 -15.48 36.25
C GLY A 91 -14.95 -14.61 35.01
N ASP A 92 -15.90 -14.49 34.09
CA ASP A 92 -15.76 -13.68 32.88
C ASP A 92 -16.03 -12.19 33.11
N VAL A 93 -15.53 -11.35 32.20
CA VAL A 93 -15.85 -9.92 32.13
C VAL A 93 -16.30 -9.56 30.72
N ILE A 94 -17.51 -9.04 30.60
CA ILE A 94 -18.01 -8.47 29.35
C ILE A 94 -17.66 -6.99 29.35
N ILE A 95 -17.08 -6.50 28.26
CA ILE A 95 -16.89 -5.07 27.99
C ILE A 95 -17.64 -4.71 26.73
N MET A 96 -18.37 -3.59 26.76
CA MET A 96 -19.15 -3.08 25.64
C MET A 96 -18.85 -1.60 25.40
N ILE A 97 -18.74 -1.26 24.12
CA ILE A 97 -18.65 0.12 23.64
C ILE A 97 -19.85 0.38 22.73
N ALA A 98 -20.43 1.55 22.88
CA ALA A 98 -21.57 2.01 22.12
C ALA A 98 -21.27 3.42 21.59
N ASP A 99 -21.46 3.61 20.28
CA ASP A 99 -21.33 4.92 19.64
C ASP A 99 -22.18 4.96 18.36
N PRO A 100 -22.67 6.14 17.91
CA PRO A 100 -23.25 6.32 16.60
C PRO A 100 -22.34 5.87 15.45
N SER A 101 -21.02 6.04 15.58
CA SER A 101 -20.05 5.66 14.57
C SER A 101 -19.58 4.22 14.73
N TYR A 102 -19.88 3.37 13.74
CA TYR A 102 -19.36 2.01 13.66
C TYR A 102 -17.83 1.96 13.73
N LYS A 103 -17.16 2.87 12.99
CA LYS A 103 -15.68 2.96 12.94
C LYS A 103 -15.07 3.23 14.31
N VAL A 104 -15.68 4.12 15.10
CA VAL A 104 -15.23 4.41 16.47
C VAL A 104 -15.37 3.17 17.35
N VAL A 105 -16.53 2.51 17.33
CA VAL A 105 -16.77 1.29 18.13
C VAL A 105 -15.78 0.18 17.80
N THR A 106 -15.58 -0.13 16.51
CA THR A 106 -14.69 -1.23 16.10
C THR A 106 -13.22 -0.91 16.33
N SER A 107 -12.79 0.34 16.09
CA SER A 107 -11.41 0.76 16.34
C SER A 107 -11.08 0.71 17.83
N ALA A 108 -11.93 1.28 18.68
CA ALA A 108 -11.71 1.30 20.12
C ALA A 108 -11.72 -0.11 20.73
N LEU A 109 -12.66 -0.97 20.32
CA LEU A 109 -12.68 -2.37 20.78
C LEU A 109 -11.48 -3.16 20.26
N GLY A 110 -11.02 -2.92 19.03
CA GLY A 110 -9.84 -3.57 18.47
C GLY A 110 -8.58 -3.24 19.27
N GLN A 111 -8.37 -1.95 19.57
CA GLN A 111 -7.26 -1.47 20.40
C GLN A 111 -7.37 -1.99 21.84
N LEU A 112 -8.56 -1.93 22.44
CA LEU A 112 -8.81 -2.43 23.78
C LEU A 112 -8.56 -3.93 23.90
N ARG A 113 -8.97 -4.72 22.91
CA ARG A 113 -8.71 -6.17 22.84
C ARG A 113 -7.20 -6.46 22.87
N LEU A 114 -6.41 -5.75 22.07
CA LEU A 114 -4.96 -5.91 22.03
C LEU A 114 -4.31 -5.47 23.35
N HIS A 115 -4.72 -4.32 23.88
CA HIS A 115 -4.23 -3.81 25.16
C HIS A 115 -4.48 -4.80 26.31
N LEU A 116 -5.72 -5.31 26.43
CA LEU A 116 -6.07 -6.31 27.44
C LEU A 116 -5.30 -7.62 27.26
N ALA A 117 -5.18 -8.10 26.02
CA ALA A 117 -4.45 -9.32 25.73
C ALA A 117 -2.97 -9.21 26.14
N ASN A 118 -2.33 -8.07 25.87
CA ASN A 118 -0.95 -7.79 26.30
C ASN A 118 -0.84 -7.68 27.83
N ARG A 119 -1.69 -6.88 28.49
CA ARG A 119 -1.64 -6.69 29.95
C ARG A 119 -1.86 -7.99 30.72
N LEU A 120 -2.75 -8.85 30.22
CA LEU A 120 -3.14 -10.08 30.88
C LEU A 120 -2.30 -11.30 30.45
N GLY A 121 -1.36 -11.12 29.52
CA GLY A 121 -0.50 -12.20 29.01
C GLY A 121 -1.27 -13.28 28.25
N LEU A 122 -2.31 -12.89 27.50
CA LEU A 122 -3.22 -13.83 26.80
C LEU A 122 -2.73 -14.20 25.41
N ILE A 123 -1.68 -13.56 24.90
CA ILE A 123 -1.09 -13.87 23.60
C ILE A 123 -0.01 -14.93 23.85
N PRO A 124 -0.17 -16.17 23.37
CA PRO A 124 0.84 -17.19 23.54
C PRO A 124 2.15 -16.77 22.86
N ALA A 125 3.27 -16.97 23.56
CA ALA A 125 4.58 -16.84 22.95
C ALA A 125 4.76 -17.91 21.85
N ASP A 126 5.61 -17.62 20.86
CA ASP A 126 6.04 -18.57 19.83
C ASP A 126 4.91 -19.18 18.96
N SER A 127 3.74 -18.54 18.93
CA SER A 127 2.63 -18.95 18.08
C SER A 127 2.56 -18.06 16.84
N TYR A 128 2.40 -18.67 15.66
CA TYR A 128 2.24 -17.97 14.39
C TYR A 128 0.89 -18.30 13.77
N CYS A 129 0.05 -17.27 13.64
CA CYS A 129 -1.30 -17.36 13.10
C CYS A 129 -1.42 -16.55 11.80
N PRO A 130 -0.95 -17.08 10.66
CA PRO A 130 -1.09 -16.42 9.37
C PRO A 130 -2.54 -16.46 8.88
N LEU A 131 -3.00 -15.36 8.27
CA LEU A 131 -4.29 -15.29 7.59
C LEU A 131 -4.21 -14.39 6.37
N TRP A 132 -5.13 -14.61 5.43
CA TRP A 132 -5.37 -13.70 4.32
C TRP A 132 -6.56 -12.81 4.63
N VAL A 133 -6.38 -11.50 4.49
CA VAL A 133 -7.49 -10.56 4.40
C VAL A 133 -7.74 -10.29 2.93
N THR A 134 -8.98 -10.47 2.50
CA THR A 134 -9.42 -10.29 1.11
C THR A 134 -10.70 -9.46 1.07
N GLU A 135 -11.20 -9.15 -0.13
CA GLU A 135 -12.48 -8.44 -0.32
C GLU A 135 -12.49 -7.02 0.28
N PHE A 136 -11.34 -6.35 0.22
CA PHE A 136 -11.26 -4.95 0.56
C PHE A 136 -12.17 -4.10 -0.34
N PRO A 137 -12.72 -2.99 0.16
CA PRO A 137 -13.32 -1.98 -0.72
C PRO A 137 -12.33 -1.56 -1.82
N LEU A 138 -12.84 -1.25 -3.00
CA LEU A 138 -12.04 -0.65 -4.07
C LEU A 138 -11.83 0.85 -3.86
N PHE A 139 -12.86 1.48 -3.29
CA PHE A 139 -12.95 2.91 -3.06
C PHE A 139 -13.32 3.21 -1.60
N GLU A 140 -12.81 4.33 -1.11
CA GLU A 140 -13.20 4.94 0.16
C GLU A 140 -13.87 6.30 -0.10
N PRO A 141 -14.87 6.68 0.70
CA PRO A 141 -15.49 8.01 0.57
C PRO A 141 -14.51 9.10 1.00
N THR A 142 -14.54 10.23 0.32
CA THR A 142 -13.82 11.45 0.72
C THR A 142 -14.73 12.39 1.50
N ASP A 143 -14.15 13.28 2.31
CA ASP A 143 -14.91 14.30 3.05
C ASP A 143 -15.65 15.29 2.11
N GLU A 144 -15.23 15.37 0.85
CA GLU A 144 -15.77 16.25 -0.19
C GLU A 144 -16.93 15.61 -0.99
N GLY A 145 -17.37 14.39 -0.63
CA GLY A 145 -18.49 13.70 -1.27
C GLY A 145 -18.14 12.89 -2.53
N GLY A 146 -16.85 12.67 -2.79
CA GLY A 146 -16.36 11.80 -3.86
C GLY A 146 -15.77 10.49 -3.32
N VAL A 147 -14.96 9.83 -4.15
CA VAL A 147 -14.23 8.61 -3.76
C VAL A 147 -12.73 8.74 -4.00
N THR A 148 -11.95 8.04 -3.18
CA THR A 148 -10.52 7.80 -3.37
C THR A 148 -10.24 6.30 -3.44
N SER A 149 -9.10 5.89 -3.99
CA SER A 149 -8.76 4.46 -4.05
C SER A 149 -8.33 3.95 -2.67
N SER A 150 -8.86 2.79 -2.27
CA SER A 150 -8.46 2.15 -1.00
C SER A 150 -7.03 1.58 -1.06
N HIS A 151 -6.56 1.25 -2.27
CA HIS A 151 -5.22 0.70 -2.51
C HIS A 151 -4.59 1.45 -3.70
N HIS A 152 -3.90 0.72 -4.59
CA HIS A 152 -3.40 1.31 -5.83
C HIS A 152 -4.55 1.49 -6.85
N PRO A 153 -4.63 2.63 -7.58
CA PRO A 153 -5.62 2.88 -8.64
C PRO A 153 -5.64 1.91 -9.82
N PHE A 154 -4.73 0.94 -9.86
CA PHE A 154 -4.63 -0.09 -10.91
C PHE A 154 -5.16 -1.44 -10.43
N THR A 155 -5.73 -1.48 -9.23
CA THR A 155 -6.29 -2.69 -8.66
C THR A 155 -7.59 -3.05 -9.38
N ALA A 156 -7.70 -4.30 -9.81
CA ALA A 156 -8.86 -4.79 -10.51
C ALA A 156 -10.08 -4.80 -9.57
N PRO A 157 -11.24 -4.31 -10.04
CA PRO A 157 -12.50 -4.49 -9.33
C PRO A 157 -12.93 -5.96 -9.38
N ASP A 158 -13.84 -6.34 -8.49
CA ASP A 158 -14.57 -7.61 -8.52
C ASP A 158 -15.48 -7.73 -9.74
N ARG A 159 -16.02 -6.60 -10.24
CA ARG A 159 -16.86 -6.49 -11.44
C ARG A 159 -16.54 -5.25 -12.28
N ILE A 160 -16.92 -5.25 -13.56
CA ILE A 160 -16.55 -4.19 -14.53
C ILE A 160 -17.74 -3.36 -15.05
N ASP A 161 -18.95 -3.83 -14.76
CA ASP A 161 -20.24 -3.20 -15.01
C ASP A 161 -20.58 -2.24 -13.85
N PHE A 162 -19.95 -1.07 -13.87
CA PHE A 162 -20.26 0.02 -12.96
C PHE A 162 -20.24 1.35 -13.72
N ASP A 163 -21.00 2.31 -13.19
CA ASP A 163 -21.00 3.70 -13.63
C ASP A 163 -19.97 4.51 -12.82
N PRO A 164 -18.92 5.07 -13.45
CA PRO A 164 -17.95 5.92 -12.75
C PRO A 164 -18.53 7.21 -12.19
N GLY A 165 -19.74 7.63 -12.59
CA GLY A 165 -20.44 8.79 -12.04
C GLY A 165 -21.29 8.50 -10.81
N ASN A 166 -21.51 7.23 -10.46
CA ASN A 166 -22.38 6.83 -9.36
C ASN A 166 -21.59 6.49 -8.10
N VAL A 167 -21.43 7.46 -7.19
CA VAL A 167 -20.68 7.30 -5.94
C VAL A 167 -21.23 6.16 -5.06
N GLU A 168 -22.55 6.02 -4.96
CA GLU A 168 -23.15 4.95 -4.15
C GLU A 168 -22.78 3.57 -4.69
N GLU A 169 -22.82 3.40 -6.02
CA GLU A 169 -22.40 2.16 -6.66
C GLU A 169 -20.91 1.90 -6.45
N LEU A 170 -20.05 2.91 -6.62
CA LEU A 170 -18.60 2.80 -6.47
C LEU A 170 -18.21 2.31 -5.06
N LEU A 171 -18.89 2.76 -4.02
CA LEU A 171 -18.64 2.35 -2.63
C LEU A 171 -19.05 0.91 -2.32
N THR A 172 -19.79 0.24 -3.22
CA THR A 172 -20.11 -1.18 -3.09
C THR A 172 -19.07 -2.09 -3.73
N LEU A 173 -18.21 -1.56 -4.61
CA LEU A 173 -17.22 -2.34 -5.35
C LEU A 173 -16.16 -2.90 -4.41
N ARG A 174 -15.86 -4.19 -4.60
CA ARG A 174 -14.73 -4.84 -3.95
C ARG A 174 -13.52 -4.83 -4.86
N SER A 175 -12.36 -4.81 -4.24
CA SER A 175 -11.08 -4.95 -4.93
C SER A 175 -10.64 -6.39 -4.92
N ARG A 176 -9.92 -6.77 -5.98
CA ARG A 176 -9.16 -8.02 -6.03
C ARG A 176 -7.78 -7.84 -5.38
N ALA A 177 -7.76 -7.22 -4.21
CA ALA A 177 -6.60 -7.06 -3.34
C ALA A 177 -6.62 -8.09 -2.21
N TYR A 178 -5.43 -8.37 -1.69
CA TYR A 178 -5.22 -9.37 -0.65
C TYR A 178 -3.99 -9.01 0.18
N ASP A 179 -4.12 -9.14 1.50
CA ASP A 179 -3.02 -8.91 2.44
C ASP A 179 -2.76 -10.17 3.25
N LEU A 180 -1.47 -10.49 3.41
CA LEU A 180 -0.99 -11.52 4.31
C LEU A 180 -0.71 -10.90 5.67
N VAL A 181 -1.48 -11.30 6.67
CA VAL A 181 -1.34 -10.84 8.05
C VAL A 181 -0.86 -12.00 8.91
N VAL A 182 0.14 -11.74 9.75
CA VAL A 182 0.65 -12.72 10.71
C VAL A 182 0.67 -12.07 12.09
N ASN A 183 0.02 -12.69 13.08
CA ASN A 183 -0.02 -12.22 14.46
C ASN A 183 -0.51 -10.76 14.64
N GLY A 184 -1.34 -10.28 13.72
CA GLY A 184 -1.87 -8.91 13.75
C GLY A 184 -0.98 -7.86 13.07
N GLU A 185 0.15 -8.26 12.48
CA GLU A 185 0.97 -7.41 11.63
C GLU A 185 0.78 -7.76 10.16
N GLU A 186 0.67 -6.73 9.31
CA GLU A 186 0.71 -6.89 7.86
C GLU A 186 2.14 -7.25 7.44
N LEU A 187 2.29 -8.44 6.86
CA LEU A 187 3.57 -8.92 6.34
C LEU A 187 3.79 -8.48 4.90
N GLY A 188 2.70 -8.29 4.16
CA GLY A 188 2.70 -7.76 2.81
C GLY A 188 1.35 -7.92 2.14
N GLY A 189 1.24 -7.34 0.95
CA GLY A 189 -0.02 -7.22 0.24
C GLY A 189 0.17 -7.19 -1.26
N GLY A 190 -0.94 -7.37 -1.97
CA GLY A 190 -0.93 -7.45 -3.41
C GLY A 190 -2.30 -7.25 -4.01
N SER A 191 -2.34 -7.13 -5.33
CA SER A 191 -3.60 -7.13 -6.05
C SER A 191 -3.47 -7.66 -7.46
N ILE A 192 -4.59 -8.17 -7.97
CA ILE A 192 -4.76 -8.37 -9.40
C ILE A 192 -4.86 -6.99 -10.06
N ARG A 193 -4.11 -6.79 -11.13
CA ARG A 193 -4.05 -5.51 -11.83
C ARG A 193 -5.05 -5.46 -12.97
N ILE A 194 -5.54 -4.26 -13.24
CA ILE A 194 -6.35 -3.98 -14.42
C ILE A 194 -5.45 -4.14 -15.65
N ASN A 195 -5.90 -4.95 -16.61
CA ASN A 195 -5.25 -5.11 -17.90
C ASN A 195 -6.15 -4.67 -19.07
N ASN A 196 -7.31 -4.08 -18.78
CA ASN A 196 -8.24 -3.55 -19.77
C ASN A 196 -8.27 -2.02 -19.69
N ARG A 197 -8.01 -1.37 -20.84
CA ARG A 197 -7.95 0.09 -20.96
C ARG A 197 -9.25 0.79 -20.56
N ASP A 198 -10.40 0.27 -20.97
CA ASP A 198 -11.69 0.90 -20.72
C ASP A 198 -12.04 0.83 -19.22
N VAL A 199 -11.74 -0.30 -18.59
CA VAL A 199 -11.89 -0.45 -17.14
C VAL A 199 -10.98 0.53 -16.39
N GLN A 200 -9.71 0.66 -16.79
CA GLN A 200 -8.79 1.60 -16.15
C GLN A 200 -9.25 3.05 -16.30
N ARG A 201 -9.79 3.42 -17.47
CA ARG A 201 -10.37 4.75 -17.70
C ARG A 201 -11.58 5.01 -16.81
N LYS A 202 -12.48 4.03 -16.64
CA LYS A 202 -13.60 4.15 -15.70
C LYS A 202 -13.11 4.40 -14.27
N ILE A 203 -12.09 3.68 -13.81
CA ILE A 203 -11.52 3.89 -12.47
C ILE A 203 -10.93 5.29 -12.33
N PHE A 204 -10.18 5.79 -13.32
CA PHE A 204 -9.66 7.16 -13.27
C PHE A 204 -10.76 8.22 -13.31
N ALA A 205 -11.82 8.00 -14.08
CA ALA A 205 -12.98 8.90 -14.11
C ALA A 205 -13.69 8.92 -12.74
N ALA A 206 -13.86 7.76 -12.10
CA ALA A 206 -14.41 7.66 -10.74
C ALA A 206 -13.55 8.40 -9.70
N LEU A 207 -12.23 8.45 -9.89
CA LEU A 207 -11.30 9.23 -9.06
C LEU A 207 -11.26 10.73 -9.41
N GLY A 208 -12.11 11.19 -10.33
CA GLY A 208 -12.24 12.61 -10.70
C GLY A 208 -11.18 13.13 -11.67
N LEU A 209 -10.38 12.25 -12.30
CA LEU A 209 -9.40 12.70 -13.29
C LEU A 209 -10.12 13.07 -14.61
N SER A 210 -9.75 14.22 -15.18
CA SER A 210 -10.18 14.58 -16.54
C SER A 210 -9.42 13.79 -17.60
N GLU A 211 -9.99 13.66 -18.80
CA GLU A 211 -9.33 13.02 -19.96
C GLU A 211 -7.96 13.63 -20.29
N LYS A 212 -7.79 14.93 -20.06
CA LYS A 212 -6.51 15.63 -20.24
C LYS A 212 -5.48 15.15 -19.23
N GLU A 213 -5.85 15.12 -17.94
CA GLU A 213 -4.97 14.67 -16.86
C GLU A 213 -4.62 13.19 -16.99
N MET A 214 -5.59 12.34 -17.37
CA MET A 214 -5.34 10.94 -17.64
C MET A 214 -4.28 10.76 -18.73
N ARG A 215 -4.36 11.55 -19.81
CA ARG A 215 -3.41 11.49 -20.92
C ARG A 215 -2.02 11.97 -20.52
N GLU A 216 -1.95 13.07 -19.80
CA GLU A 216 -0.67 13.66 -19.36
C GLU A 216 0.06 12.79 -18.34
N LYS A 217 -0.66 12.29 -17.32
CA LYS A 217 -0.07 11.51 -16.22
C LYS A 217 0.08 10.02 -16.55
N PHE A 218 -0.90 9.45 -17.25
CA PHE A 218 -1.01 7.99 -17.42
C PHE A 218 -1.14 7.56 -18.89
N GLY A 219 -1.00 8.47 -19.85
CA GLY A 219 -1.18 8.14 -21.28
C GLY A 219 -0.17 7.12 -21.81
N PHE A 220 1.07 7.12 -21.32
CA PHE A 220 2.04 6.08 -21.68
C PHE A 220 1.60 4.70 -21.17
N PHE A 221 1.06 4.63 -19.95
CA PHE A 221 0.62 3.40 -19.31
C PHE A 221 -0.66 2.85 -19.96
N LEU A 222 -1.64 3.71 -20.23
CA LEU A 222 -2.88 3.30 -20.92
C LEU A 222 -2.60 2.77 -22.33
N ARG A 223 -1.60 3.33 -23.03
CA ARG A 223 -1.15 2.82 -24.33
C ARG A 223 -0.51 1.43 -24.22
N ALA A 224 0.14 1.11 -23.10
CA ALA A 224 0.72 -0.22 -22.90
C ALA A 224 -0.34 -1.34 -22.98
N PHE A 225 -1.58 -1.07 -22.56
CA PHE A 225 -2.69 -2.02 -22.67
C PHE A 225 -3.10 -2.30 -24.12
N ASP A 226 -2.94 -1.34 -25.04
CA ASP A 226 -3.28 -1.52 -26.46
C ASP A 226 -2.37 -2.54 -27.17
N PHE A 227 -1.18 -2.79 -26.61
CA PHE A 227 -0.22 -3.79 -27.08
C PHE A 227 -0.48 -5.20 -26.53
N GLY A 228 -1.61 -5.42 -25.84
CA GLY A 228 -2.02 -6.75 -25.38
C GLY A 228 -1.43 -7.14 -24.04
N ALA A 229 -1.48 -6.24 -23.05
CA ALA A 229 -1.05 -6.57 -21.69
C ALA A 229 -1.85 -7.77 -21.13
N PRO A 230 -1.18 -8.85 -20.69
CA PRO A 230 -1.88 -10.03 -20.18
C PRO A 230 -2.55 -9.74 -18.83
N PRO A 231 -3.52 -10.56 -18.40
CA PRO A 231 -3.98 -10.55 -17.01
C PRO A 231 -2.77 -10.77 -16.09
N HIS A 232 -2.55 -9.86 -15.15
CA HIS A 232 -1.38 -9.87 -14.27
C HIS A 232 -1.77 -9.48 -12.84
N GLY A 233 -0.93 -9.88 -11.90
CA GLY A 233 -1.08 -9.60 -10.48
C GLY A 233 0.27 -9.67 -9.81
N GLY A 234 0.37 -9.10 -8.62
CA GLY A 234 1.62 -9.10 -7.88
C GLY A 234 1.36 -9.16 -6.38
N LEU A 235 2.44 -9.37 -5.64
CA LEU A 235 2.49 -9.32 -4.19
C LEU A 235 3.85 -8.78 -3.78
N ALA A 236 3.87 -7.92 -2.77
CA ALA A 236 5.10 -7.44 -2.15
C ALA A 236 5.10 -7.84 -0.67
N LEU A 237 6.23 -8.37 -0.20
CA LEU A 237 6.45 -8.68 1.22
C LEU A 237 7.41 -7.66 1.83
N GLY A 238 7.11 -7.22 3.04
CA GLY A 238 8.03 -6.44 3.85
C GLY A 238 9.14 -7.35 4.37
N MET A 239 10.29 -7.37 3.68
CA MET A 239 11.42 -8.22 4.05
C MET A 239 11.91 -7.92 5.48
N ASP A 240 12.12 -6.65 5.83
CA ASP A 240 12.59 -6.26 7.16
C ASP A 240 11.63 -6.72 8.27
N ARG A 241 10.32 -6.59 8.02
CA ARG A 241 9.29 -7.06 8.95
C ARG A 241 9.28 -8.58 9.07
N THR A 242 9.41 -9.28 7.94
CA THR A 242 9.49 -10.75 7.92
C THR A 242 10.67 -11.25 8.73
N VAL A 243 11.86 -10.69 8.51
CA VAL A 243 13.07 -11.08 9.25
C VAL A 243 12.96 -10.69 10.72
N SER A 244 12.48 -9.49 11.03
CA SER A 244 12.25 -9.02 12.41
C SER A 244 11.29 -9.93 13.19
N MET A 245 10.22 -10.39 12.55
CA MET A 245 9.24 -11.30 13.14
C MET A 245 9.81 -12.72 13.38
N ILE A 246 10.65 -13.22 12.47
CA ILE A 246 11.33 -14.52 12.62
C ILE A 246 12.36 -14.46 13.75
N LEU A 247 13.13 -13.37 13.82
CA LEU A 247 14.15 -13.17 14.85
C LEU A 247 13.58 -12.60 16.17
N GLN A 248 12.28 -12.38 16.24
CA GLN A 248 11.56 -11.81 17.38
C GLN A 248 12.19 -10.49 17.90
N THR A 249 12.67 -9.66 16.98
CA THR A 249 13.30 -8.40 17.37
C THR A 249 12.25 -7.34 17.72
N PRO A 250 12.51 -6.46 18.70
CA PRO A 250 11.57 -5.41 19.10
C PRO A 250 11.40 -4.32 18.04
N SER A 251 12.25 -4.29 17.01
CA SER A 251 12.21 -3.32 15.93
C SER A 251 12.83 -3.87 14.66
N ILE A 252 12.29 -3.45 13.50
CA ILE A 252 12.92 -3.69 12.19
C ILE A 252 14.32 -3.04 12.09
N ARG A 253 14.64 -2.07 12.95
CA ARG A 253 15.98 -1.46 12.98
C ARG A 253 17.07 -2.46 13.36
N GLU A 254 16.73 -3.49 14.12
CA GLU A 254 17.68 -4.54 14.53
C GLU A 254 18.07 -5.48 13.39
N VAL A 255 17.32 -5.46 12.28
CA VAL A 255 17.60 -6.30 11.10
C VAL A 255 18.12 -5.49 9.91
N ILE A 256 18.33 -4.19 10.09
CA ILE A 256 18.88 -3.28 9.09
C ILE A 256 20.27 -2.85 9.57
N ALA A 257 21.31 -3.06 8.76
CA ALA A 257 22.69 -2.76 9.15
C ALA A 257 22.92 -1.27 9.51
N PHE A 258 22.31 -0.35 8.75
CA PHE A 258 22.45 1.10 8.95
C PHE A 258 21.09 1.81 8.94
N PRO A 259 20.27 1.64 10.01
CA PRO A 259 18.90 2.13 10.04
C PRO A 259 18.88 3.66 10.10
N LYS A 260 17.73 4.24 9.72
CA LYS A 260 17.47 5.68 9.85
C LYS A 260 16.67 5.98 11.11
N ASN A 261 16.82 7.19 11.64
CA ASN A 261 16.00 7.67 12.76
C ASN A 261 14.59 8.10 12.27
N ARG A 262 13.74 8.60 13.17
CA ARG A 262 12.37 9.03 12.83
C ARG A 262 12.32 10.21 11.85
N SER A 263 13.41 10.97 11.75
CA SER A 263 13.56 12.10 10.83
C SER A 263 14.21 11.70 9.49
N ALA A 264 14.23 10.40 9.17
CA ALA A 264 14.92 9.83 8.00
C ALA A 264 16.43 10.11 7.92
N ALA A 265 17.05 10.56 9.02
CA ALA A 265 18.48 10.83 9.07
C ALA A 265 19.27 9.57 9.42
N CYS A 266 20.49 9.46 8.89
CA CYS A 266 21.48 8.45 9.23
C CYS A 266 22.46 9.04 10.25
N PRO A 267 22.38 8.68 11.54
CA PRO A 267 23.27 9.24 12.56
C PRO A 267 24.75 8.89 12.33
N LEU A 268 25.03 7.74 11.70
CA LEU A 268 26.39 7.29 11.43
C LEU A 268 27.11 8.19 10.41
N THR A 269 26.43 8.58 9.33
CA THR A 269 27.03 9.34 8.23
C THR A 269 26.69 10.83 8.26
N GLY A 270 25.81 11.26 9.16
CA GLY A 270 25.27 12.63 9.18
C GLY A 270 24.39 12.98 7.98
N ALA A 271 23.80 11.97 7.31
CA ALA A 271 22.94 12.19 6.15
C ALA A 271 21.47 12.43 6.56
N PRO A 272 20.67 13.21 5.82
CA PRO A 272 21.09 14.04 4.67
C PRO A 272 21.97 15.22 5.10
N SER A 273 22.83 15.68 4.19
CA SER A 273 23.71 16.84 4.38
C SER A 273 23.53 17.84 3.24
N ALA A 274 24.03 19.06 3.41
CA ALA A 274 24.04 20.06 2.35
C ALA A 274 24.88 19.59 1.14
N VAL A 275 24.42 19.95 -0.06
CA VAL A 275 25.10 19.73 -1.35
C VAL A 275 25.72 21.03 -1.84
N THR A 276 26.72 20.96 -2.73
CA THR A 276 27.36 22.17 -3.24
C THR A 276 26.46 22.90 -4.25
N ARG A 277 26.71 24.20 -4.42
CA ARG A 277 25.94 25.04 -5.36
C ARG A 277 26.12 24.57 -6.80
N GLU A 278 27.30 24.11 -7.15
CA GLU A 278 27.65 23.62 -8.49
C GLU A 278 26.83 22.37 -8.84
N GLN A 279 26.63 21.45 -7.88
CA GLN A 279 25.81 20.25 -8.05
C GLN A 279 24.33 20.60 -8.30
N LEU A 280 23.80 21.58 -7.55
CA LEU A 280 22.45 22.09 -7.80
C LEU A 280 22.35 22.79 -9.16
N SER A 281 23.43 23.44 -9.62
CA SER A 281 23.44 24.15 -10.92
C SER A 281 23.35 23.18 -12.07
N GLU A 282 24.15 22.13 -11.99
CA GLU A 282 24.23 21.08 -13.00
C GLU A 282 22.87 20.41 -13.19
N LEU A 283 22.15 20.15 -12.08
CA LEU A 283 20.83 19.55 -12.09
C LEU A 283 19.71 20.56 -12.43
N GLY A 284 20.03 21.83 -12.65
CA GLY A 284 19.05 22.90 -12.86
C GLY A 284 18.18 23.22 -11.63
N LEU A 285 18.60 22.77 -10.44
CA LEU A 285 17.90 22.92 -9.17
C LEU A 285 18.28 24.20 -8.41
N LEU A 286 19.26 24.97 -8.91
CA LEU A 286 19.65 26.26 -8.32
C LEU A 286 18.50 27.25 -8.20
N ASN A 287 17.54 27.17 -9.13
CA ASN A 287 16.50 28.17 -9.31
C ASN A 287 15.14 27.69 -8.80
N MET A 288 15.09 26.99 -7.66
CA MET A 288 13.83 26.83 -6.93
C MET A 288 13.25 28.19 -6.45
N ASP A 289 14.04 29.27 -6.50
CA ASP A 289 13.59 30.68 -6.36
C ASP A 289 14.14 31.62 -7.46
N GLY A 290 14.26 31.16 -8.71
CA GLY A 290 14.48 32.04 -9.88
C GLY A 290 15.89 32.62 -10.09
N GLY A 291 16.47 32.31 -11.25
CA GLY A 291 17.44 33.14 -11.96
C GLY A 291 18.89 33.19 -11.48
N SER A 292 19.76 32.33 -12.00
CA SER A 292 20.91 32.73 -12.85
C SER A 292 21.61 31.50 -13.42
N VAL A 293 22.03 31.57 -14.68
CA VAL A 293 22.99 30.62 -15.26
C VAL A 293 24.38 31.05 -14.80
N LEU A 294 25.11 30.17 -14.12
CA LEU A 294 26.51 30.42 -13.75
C LEU A 294 27.40 30.39 -15.00
N ALA A 295 28.35 31.33 -15.06
CA ALA A 295 29.37 31.37 -16.10
C ALA A 295 30.28 30.13 -16.00
N GLY A 296 30.43 29.39 -17.10
CA GLY A 296 31.29 28.19 -17.18
C GLY A 296 30.68 27.00 -17.93
N ALA A 297 29.37 27.00 -18.17
CA ALA A 297 28.67 25.90 -18.88
C ALA A 297 29.09 25.70 -20.36
N SER A 298 30.00 26.52 -20.89
CA SER A 298 30.44 26.48 -22.29
C SER A 298 31.93 26.17 -22.50
N ALA A 299 32.70 25.82 -21.47
CA ALA A 299 34.09 25.40 -21.68
C ALA A 299 34.14 23.92 -22.09
N ARG A 300 34.37 23.67 -23.40
CA ARG A 300 34.81 22.37 -23.91
C ARG A 300 36.20 22.05 -23.34
N GLU A 301 36.23 21.54 -22.12
CA GLU A 301 37.44 20.96 -21.52
C GLU A 301 37.74 19.58 -22.13
N SER A 302 38.99 19.14 -21.98
CA SER A 302 39.53 17.97 -22.69
C SER A 302 38.70 16.71 -22.47
N MET A 303 38.81 15.72 -23.38
CA MET A 303 38.08 14.44 -23.27
C MET A 303 38.28 13.76 -21.90
N ILE A 304 39.43 13.98 -21.26
CA ILE A 304 39.80 13.45 -19.95
C ILE A 304 39.08 14.18 -18.82
N ASP A 305 38.99 15.50 -18.92
CA ASP A 305 38.22 16.30 -17.94
C ASP A 305 36.74 15.92 -18.04
N ARG A 306 36.23 15.67 -19.24
CA ARG A 306 34.89 15.13 -19.45
C ARG A 306 34.74 13.72 -18.87
N LEU A 307 35.72 12.83 -19.04
CA LEU A 307 35.69 11.46 -18.49
C LEU A 307 35.71 11.45 -16.96
N SER A 308 36.62 12.22 -16.36
CA SER A 308 36.67 12.48 -14.91
C SER A 308 35.32 12.98 -14.39
N TRP A 309 34.73 13.93 -15.10
CA TRP A 309 33.46 14.54 -14.74
C TRP A 309 32.26 13.58 -14.87
N VAL A 310 32.15 12.84 -15.98
CA VAL A 310 31.06 11.87 -16.21
C VAL A 310 31.17 10.67 -15.24
N SER A 311 32.38 10.18 -15.00
CA SER A 311 32.61 9.01 -14.12
C SER A 311 32.64 9.37 -12.64
N ARG A 312 32.71 10.68 -12.30
CA ARG A 312 32.88 11.20 -10.93
C ARG A 312 34.14 10.64 -10.24
N ILE A 313 35.16 10.30 -11.00
CA ILE A 313 36.45 9.82 -10.50
C ILE A 313 37.46 10.96 -10.61
N GLY A 314 37.99 11.41 -9.47
CA GLY A 314 39.04 12.41 -9.44
C GLY A 314 40.35 11.86 -10.02
N ILE A 315 40.83 12.45 -11.11
CA ILE A 315 42.13 12.10 -11.72
C ILE A 315 43.21 12.96 -11.08
N ARG A 316 44.21 12.34 -10.44
CA ARG A 316 45.37 13.08 -9.92
C ARG A 316 46.25 13.55 -11.07
N GLN A 317 46.95 14.66 -10.87
CA GLN A 317 47.80 15.25 -11.90
C GLN A 317 48.93 14.29 -12.36
N GLU A 318 49.41 13.44 -11.47
CA GLU A 318 50.40 12.38 -11.74
C GLU A 318 49.85 11.19 -12.55
N GLU A 319 48.53 10.97 -12.53
CA GLU A 319 47.85 9.86 -13.23
C GLU A 319 47.35 10.27 -14.63
N ARG A 320 47.25 11.59 -14.88
CA ARG A 320 46.61 12.17 -16.07
C ARG A 320 47.21 11.67 -17.39
N SER A 321 48.53 11.68 -17.52
CA SER A 321 49.21 11.24 -18.75
C SER A 321 49.02 9.74 -19.03
N MET A 322 48.90 8.91 -18.00
CA MET A 322 48.64 7.48 -18.15
C MET A 322 47.20 7.21 -18.62
N ILE A 323 46.24 7.96 -18.07
CA ILE A 323 44.83 7.87 -18.49
C ILE A 323 44.65 8.41 -19.91
N GLU A 324 45.33 9.50 -20.27
CA GLU A 324 45.37 10.03 -21.65
C GLU A 324 45.83 8.97 -22.66
N ALA A 325 46.94 8.28 -22.36
CA ALA A 325 47.44 7.20 -23.21
C ALA A 325 46.47 6.02 -23.30
N THR A 326 45.82 5.66 -22.18
CA THR A 326 44.85 4.56 -22.13
C THR A 326 43.60 4.86 -22.94
N VAL A 327 43.08 6.08 -22.84
CA VAL A 327 41.91 6.53 -23.61
C VAL A 327 42.23 6.58 -25.11
N ALA A 328 43.43 7.02 -25.48
CA ALA A 328 43.88 7.00 -26.87
C ALA A 328 43.97 5.55 -27.41
N GLN A 329 44.53 4.62 -26.64
CA GLN A 329 44.58 3.20 -27.01
C GLN A 329 43.18 2.58 -27.15
N ALA A 330 42.25 2.92 -26.25
CA ALA A 330 40.88 2.44 -26.33
C ALA A 330 40.17 2.95 -27.60
N ALA A 331 40.39 4.21 -27.97
CA ALA A 331 39.85 4.79 -29.21
C ALA A 331 40.44 4.12 -30.46
N GLU A 332 41.74 3.81 -30.44
CA GLU A 332 42.40 3.08 -31.52
C GLU A 332 41.87 1.65 -31.63
N LEU A 333 41.71 0.95 -30.51
CA LEU A 333 41.16 -0.40 -30.47
C LEU A 333 39.70 -0.44 -30.96
N ALA A 334 38.89 0.56 -30.61
CA ALA A 334 37.54 0.72 -31.12
C ALA A 334 37.52 0.95 -32.65
N SER A 335 38.48 1.72 -33.19
CA SER A 335 38.63 1.91 -34.63
C SER A 335 39.05 0.62 -35.35
N VAL A 336 39.96 -0.16 -34.76
CA VAL A 336 40.35 -1.48 -35.28
C VAL A 336 39.17 -2.46 -35.24
N ALA A 337 38.42 -2.50 -34.14
CA ALA A 337 37.23 -3.33 -34.03
C ALA A 337 36.18 -2.94 -35.09
N ALA A 338 35.91 -1.64 -35.26
CA ALA A 338 34.97 -1.15 -36.27
C ALA A 338 35.41 -1.46 -37.71
N SER A 339 36.72 -1.47 -37.99
CA SER A 339 37.26 -1.78 -39.33
C SER A 339 37.37 -3.27 -39.63
N GLN A 340 37.47 -4.12 -38.60
CA GLN A 340 37.59 -5.58 -38.75
C GLN A 340 36.30 -6.36 -38.47
N THR A 341 35.22 -5.69 -38.07
CA THR A 341 33.91 -6.34 -37.95
C THR A 341 33.27 -6.42 -39.34
N PRO A 342 33.16 -7.60 -39.98
CA PRO A 342 32.35 -7.72 -41.19
C PRO A 342 30.90 -7.40 -40.81
N ALA A 343 30.15 -6.79 -41.73
CA ALA A 343 28.71 -6.61 -41.59
C ALA A 343 28.03 -7.98 -41.59
N GLN A 344 28.07 -8.69 -40.46
CA GLN A 344 27.29 -9.89 -40.25
C GLN A 344 25.89 -9.45 -39.81
N GLU A 345 24.89 -9.88 -40.56
CA GLU A 345 23.51 -9.75 -40.11
C GLU A 345 23.33 -10.52 -38.79
N PRO A 346 22.61 -9.94 -37.81
CA PRO A 346 22.34 -10.62 -36.56
C PRO A 346 21.68 -11.96 -36.83
N VAL A 347 22.15 -13.03 -36.16
CA VAL A 347 21.46 -14.31 -36.17
C VAL A 347 20.11 -14.14 -35.50
N THR A 348 19.05 -14.04 -36.31
CA THR A 348 17.67 -13.95 -35.83
C THR A 348 17.05 -15.33 -35.89
N THR A 349 16.73 -15.90 -34.73
CA THR A 349 15.89 -17.08 -34.65
C THR A 349 14.46 -16.59 -34.38
N VAL A 350 13.60 -16.61 -35.40
CA VAL A 350 12.18 -16.31 -35.22
C VAL A 350 11.50 -17.58 -34.73
N ALA A 351 11.29 -17.69 -33.42
CA ALA A 351 10.36 -18.68 -32.89
C ALA A 351 8.94 -18.30 -33.36
N PRO A 352 8.11 -19.25 -33.84
CA PRO A 352 6.73 -18.96 -34.19
C PRO A 352 6.00 -18.46 -32.93
N ALA A 353 5.49 -17.22 -32.99
CA ALA A 353 4.70 -16.66 -31.91
C ALA A 353 3.38 -17.43 -31.80
N ALA A 354 3.19 -18.15 -30.70
CA ALA A 354 1.92 -18.80 -30.36
C ALA A 354 1.32 -18.11 -29.13
N ASN A 355 0.09 -17.62 -29.25
CA ASN A 355 -0.66 -17.07 -28.13
C ASN A 355 -1.06 -18.22 -27.19
N HIS A 356 -0.52 -18.26 -25.98
CA HIS A 356 -0.97 -19.18 -24.94
C HIS A 356 -2.11 -18.55 -24.14
N MET A 357 -3.34 -18.96 -24.46
CA MET A 357 -4.54 -18.47 -23.79
C MET A 357 -4.93 -19.37 -22.61
N ARG A 358 -5.62 -18.78 -21.62
CA ARG A 358 -6.24 -19.56 -20.55
C ARG A 358 -7.39 -20.39 -21.15
N PRO A 359 -7.67 -21.61 -20.65
CA PRO A 359 -8.86 -22.35 -21.08
C PRO A 359 -10.11 -21.48 -20.94
N LYS A 360 -10.94 -21.42 -21.99
CA LYS A 360 -12.17 -20.60 -22.10
C LYS A 360 -11.98 -19.09 -22.24
N THR A 361 -10.81 -18.61 -22.65
CA THR A 361 -10.62 -17.19 -23.05
C THR A 361 -10.37 -17.08 -24.55
N GLU A 362 -10.98 -16.08 -25.18
CA GLU A 362 -10.80 -15.78 -26.62
C GLU A 362 -9.77 -14.66 -26.83
N GLU A 363 -9.05 -14.70 -27.94
CA GLU A 363 -8.17 -13.59 -28.36
C GLU A 363 -9.03 -12.38 -28.69
N LYS A 364 -8.74 -11.24 -28.06
CA LYS A 364 -9.35 -9.95 -28.41
C LYS A 364 -8.28 -9.04 -28.98
N ARG A 365 -8.34 -8.78 -30.28
CA ARG A 365 -7.46 -7.80 -30.93
C ARG A 365 -7.91 -6.38 -30.59
N SER A 366 -6.94 -5.48 -30.42
CA SER A 366 -7.25 -4.05 -30.25
C SER A 366 -7.71 -3.47 -31.58
N GLU A 367 -8.65 -2.52 -31.56
CA GLU A 367 -9.14 -1.86 -32.78
C GLU A 367 -7.99 -1.21 -33.58
N LEU A 368 -6.95 -0.72 -32.89
CA LEU A 368 -5.76 -0.16 -33.53
C LEU A 368 -4.97 -1.22 -34.30
N SER A 369 -4.92 -2.45 -33.82
CA SER A 369 -4.33 -3.58 -34.54
C SER A 369 -5.19 -3.95 -35.75
N GLU A 370 -6.52 -4.03 -35.57
CA GLU A 370 -7.46 -4.34 -36.66
C GLU A 370 -7.45 -3.30 -37.78
N LYS A 371 -7.29 -2.02 -37.44
CA LYS A 371 -7.18 -0.91 -38.39
C LYS A 371 -5.77 -0.74 -38.97
N GLY A 372 -4.80 -1.57 -38.57
CA GLY A 372 -3.39 -1.44 -38.99
C GLY A 372 -2.69 -0.19 -38.46
N GLU A 373 -3.26 0.47 -37.46
CA GLU A 373 -2.78 1.74 -36.91
C GLU A 373 -1.75 1.58 -35.78
N LEU A 374 -1.70 0.43 -35.13
CA LEU A 374 -0.85 0.19 -33.94
C LEU A 374 0.63 0.49 -34.21
N LEU A 375 1.12 0.20 -35.42
CA LEU A 375 2.50 0.40 -35.85
C LEU A 375 2.60 1.25 -37.12
N LYS A 376 1.63 2.14 -37.37
CA LYS A 376 1.63 3.00 -38.57
C LYS A 376 2.84 3.94 -38.67
N ASN A 377 3.50 4.19 -37.54
CA ASN A 377 4.71 5.00 -37.46
C ASN A 377 6.00 4.16 -37.51
N ALA A 378 5.91 2.86 -37.77
CA ALA A 378 7.10 2.02 -37.91
C ALA A 378 7.95 2.53 -39.10
N PRO A 379 9.26 2.75 -38.91
CA PRO A 379 10.14 3.26 -39.97
C PRO A 379 10.11 2.46 -41.27
N GLU A 380 9.81 1.17 -41.20
CA GLU A 380 9.75 0.28 -42.36
C GLU A 380 8.84 -0.93 -42.04
N VAL A 381 8.14 -1.44 -43.05
CA VAL A 381 7.27 -2.63 -42.94
C VAL A 381 7.62 -3.59 -44.09
N LYS A 382 7.92 -4.85 -43.76
CA LYS A 382 8.20 -5.91 -44.74
C LYS A 382 7.36 -7.14 -44.43
N GLY A 383 6.26 -7.33 -45.16
CA GLY A 383 5.29 -8.40 -44.86
C GLY A 383 4.63 -8.18 -43.49
N ASN A 384 4.71 -9.19 -42.60
CA ASN A 384 4.21 -9.11 -41.23
C ASN A 384 5.24 -8.57 -40.21
N TYR A 385 6.38 -8.05 -40.69
CA TYR A 385 7.47 -7.56 -39.84
C TYR A 385 7.53 -6.03 -39.88
N PHE A 386 7.67 -5.43 -38.70
CA PHE A 386 7.79 -3.99 -38.52
C PHE A 386 9.19 -3.67 -38.00
N LYS A 387 9.86 -2.70 -38.62
CA LYS A 387 11.13 -2.17 -38.11
C LYS A 387 10.82 -1.28 -36.92
N VAL A 388 11.31 -1.66 -35.75
CA VAL A 388 11.22 -0.84 -34.54
C VAL A 388 12.39 0.13 -34.55
N ALA A 389 12.18 1.39 -34.18
CA ALA A 389 13.28 2.36 -34.08
C ALA A 389 14.31 1.86 -33.04
N ASN A 390 15.61 2.01 -33.34
CA ASN A 390 16.66 1.73 -32.35
C ASN A 390 16.39 2.56 -31.10
N ILE A 391 16.13 1.89 -29.98
CA ILE A 391 16.04 2.55 -28.68
C ILE A 391 17.48 2.90 -28.30
N LEU A 392 17.86 4.14 -28.58
CA LEU A 392 19.02 4.91 -28.07
C LEU A 392 20.20 4.07 -27.52
N GLU A 393 21.32 4.05 -28.24
CA GLU A 393 22.66 3.89 -27.64
C GLU A 393 23.10 5.17 -26.93
#